data_AF-A0A2A2S8M8-F1
#
_entry.id   AF-A0A2A2S8M8-F1
#
_cell.length_a   1.000
_cell.length_b   1.000
_cell.length_c   1.000
_cell.angle_alpha   90.00
_cell.angle_beta   90.00
_cell.angle_gamma   90.00
#
_symmetry.space_group_name_H-M   'P 1'
#
loop_
_entity.id
_entity.type
_entity.pdbx_description
1 polymer ?
#
loop_
_entity_poly.entity_id
_entity_poly.type
_entity_poly.pdbx_seq_one_letter_code
_entity_poly.pdbx_strand_id
1 'polypeptide(L)'
;MVKIKEGYVMSQREREEYERQNVLPRKASGRVDYYFKPQTKYPPRIYVFMHAETWCDRNRRPMGLHTAFPFLSRPMTKGEIEYHHFDWRLCYHQYEDWNRLLYAEEKEAEDLDLEMEGAGTEFLNQLKSFREKFPLNADLGKLPPVPPELPADEETVYLRELIDTGDALSGAEVAKLLDDELKTQKRPAVLIALRQLYQNFGKPDDKQSPLAEQAIRRKVELQQQRTRRNFVRRVWQKNKLFAMEEIRVKYPDYTANMLAADLHQKKKTAKRKKHKPVTDLRQCQLQKLAHRLKYAQLDEKDYHDTCNRIAILQQAHSLRLPVPLLVNLQKEALVYSFPWKIREGVVKNFVTLANKPGMTHQALQERHNEMVRSNYSY
;
A
#
# COMPACT_ATOMS: atom_id res chain seq x y z
N MET A 1 -6.78 41.46 -11.14
CA MET A 1 -8.11 41.93 -10.69
C MET A 1 -9.13 41.29 -11.62
N VAL A 2 -10.03 40.44 -11.13
CA VAL A 2 -11.01 39.76 -12.00
C VAL A 2 -12.04 40.78 -12.45
N LYS A 3 -12.19 40.95 -13.77
CA LYS A 3 -13.24 41.80 -14.32
C LYS A 3 -14.55 41.01 -14.27
N ILE A 4 -15.45 41.40 -13.37
CA ILE A 4 -16.84 40.93 -13.39
C ILE A 4 -17.45 41.40 -14.72
N LYS A 5 -18.19 40.52 -15.41
CA LYS A 5 -18.89 40.89 -16.65
C LYS A 5 -19.79 42.10 -16.38
N GLU A 6 -19.70 43.11 -17.24
CA GLU A 6 -20.55 44.31 -17.16
C GLU A 6 -22.03 43.89 -17.10
N GLY A 7 -22.74 44.37 -16.07
CA GLY A 7 -24.16 44.08 -15.85
C GLY A 7 -24.50 42.86 -14.98
N TYR A 8 -23.53 42.07 -14.50
CA TYR A 8 -23.82 40.97 -13.57
C TYR A 8 -24.05 41.50 -12.14
N VAL A 9 -25.23 41.24 -11.57
CA VAL A 9 -25.56 41.56 -10.17
C VAL A 9 -25.46 40.29 -9.34
N MET A 10 -24.45 40.22 -8.46
CA MET A 10 -24.28 39.10 -7.53
C MET A 10 -25.37 39.10 -6.46
N SER A 11 -25.87 37.92 -6.09
CA SER A 11 -26.66 37.76 -4.88
C SER A 11 -25.82 38.02 -3.62
N GLN A 12 -26.46 38.35 -2.50
CA GLN A 12 -25.75 38.66 -1.25
C GLN A 12 -24.82 37.51 -0.80
N ARG A 13 -25.26 36.26 -0.95
CA ARG A 13 -24.46 35.08 -0.63
C ARG A 13 -23.27 34.88 -1.58
N GLU A 14 -23.44 35.14 -2.87
CA GLU A 14 -22.34 35.10 -3.84
C GLU A 14 -21.34 36.21 -3.57
N ARG A 15 -21.81 37.38 -3.14
CA ARG A 15 -20.96 38.51 -2.79
C ARG A 15 -20.13 38.24 -1.54
N GLU A 16 -20.72 37.67 -0.49
CA GLU A 16 -20.00 37.28 0.74
C GLU A 16 -18.95 36.21 0.46
N GLU A 17 -19.27 35.21 -0.36
CA GLU A 17 -18.32 34.17 -0.75
C GLU A 17 -17.22 34.72 -1.67
N TYR A 18 -17.56 35.60 -2.61
CA TYR A 18 -16.60 36.30 -3.47
C TYR A 18 -15.65 37.17 -2.65
N GLU A 19 -16.16 37.96 -1.71
CA GLU A 19 -15.35 38.82 -0.82
C GLU A 19 -14.43 37.97 0.06
N ARG A 20 -14.93 36.87 0.63
CA ARG A 20 -14.12 35.91 1.39
C ARG A 20 -12.98 35.32 0.56
N GLN A 21 -13.26 34.88 -0.66
CA GLN A 21 -12.26 34.24 -1.54
C GLN A 21 -11.26 35.25 -2.10
N ASN A 22 -11.71 36.47 -2.42
CA ASN A 22 -10.85 37.51 -2.97
C ASN A 22 -9.82 38.05 -1.94
N VAL A 23 -10.08 37.87 -0.64
CA VAL A 23 -9.16 38.21 0.45
C VAL A 23 -8.07 37.14 0.64
N LEU A 24 -8.24 35.93 0.11
CA LEU A 24 -7.21 34.89 0.20
C LEU A 24 -5.99 35.24 -0.67
N PRO A 25 -4.75 34.96 -0.20
CA PRO A 25 -3.55 35.14 -1.01
C PRO A 25 -3.66 34.35 -2.31
N ARG A 26 -3.56 35.04 -3.45
CA ARG A 26 -3.57 34.37 -4.76
C ARG A 26 -2.26 33.63 -4.97
N LYS A 27 -2.32 32.33 -5.25
CA LYS A 27 -1.14 31.58 -5.65
C LYS A 27 -0.73 31.97 -7.07
N ALA A 28 0.58 32.12 -7.24
CA ALA A 28 1.19 32.34 -8.54
C ALA A 28 1.58 31.04 -9.26
N SER A 29 1.42 29.88 -8.61
CA SER A 29 1.79 28.58 -9.18
C SER A 29 0.90 27.43 -8.68
N GLY A 30 0.76 26.41 -9.53
CA GLY A 30 -0.06 25.22 -9.28
C GLY A 30 0.40 24.02 -10.10
N ARG A 31 -0.17 22.85 -9.82
CA ARG A 31 0.14 21.60 -10.53
C ARG A 31 -1.14 20.81 -10.81
N VAL A 32 -1.18 20.16 -11.97
CA VAL A 32 -2.20 19.18 -12.34
C VAL A 32 -1.60 17.79 -12.28
N ASP A 33 -2.25 16.86 -11.57
CA ASP A 33 -1.82 15.48 -11.38
C ASP A 33 -2.81 14.48 -12.03
N TYR A 34 -2.28 13.53 -12.80
CA TYR A 34 -3.05 12.56 -13.56
C TYR A 34 -2.93 11.17 -12.94
N TYR A 35 -4.07 10.55 -12.70
CA TYR A 35 -4.18 9.23 -12.09
C TYR A 35 -4.97 8.28 -12.99
N PHE A 36 -4.41 7.10 -13.22
CA PHE A 36 -5.11 6.03 -13.93
C PHE A 36 -5.74 5.11 -12.91
N LYS A 37 -7.04 4.87 -13.04
CA LYS A 37 -7.76 3.89 -12.24
C LYS A 37 -8.07 2.67 -13.12
N PRO A 38 -7.45 1.51 -12.85
CA PRO A 38 -7.74 0.30 -13.60
C PRO A 38 -9.16 -0.20 -13.32
N GLN A 39 -9.65 -1.05 -14.22
CA GLN A 39 -10.99 -1.64 -14.12
C GLN A 39 -11.16 -2.38 -12.79
N THR A 40 -12.30 -2.16 -12.15
CA THR A 40 -12.71 -2.87 -10.93
C THR A 40 -14.17 -3.28 -11.08
N LYS A 41 -15.08 -2.82 -10.20
CA LYS A 41 -16.53 -2.89 -10.42
C LYS A 41 -17.00 -1.91 -11.51
N TYR A 42 -16.22 -0.87 -11.78
CA TYR A 42 -16.50 0.16 -12.78
C TYR A 42 -15.44 0.13 -13.90
N PRO A 43 -15.78 0.62 -15.11
CA PRO A 43 -14.82 0.77 -16.20
C PRO A 43 -13.58 1.57 -15.77
N PRO A 44 -12.42 1.32 -16.41
CA PRO A 44 -11.21 2.08 -16.12
C PRO A 44 -11.42 3.55 -16.51
N ARG A 45 -10.83 4.45 -15.72
CA ARG A 45 -11.07 5.90 -15.78
C ARG A 45 -9.77 6.66 -15.52
N ILE A 46 -9.65 7.83 -16.12
CA ILE A 46 -8.55 8.76 -15.86
C ILE A 46 -9.08 9.89 -14.98
N TYR A 47 -8.37 10.19 -13.91
CA TYR A 47 -8.68 11.29 -13.01
C TYR A 47 -7.60 12.36 -13.15
N VAL A 48 -8.03 13.60 -13.34
CA VAL A 48 -7.17 14.78 -13.44
C VAL A 48 -7.46 15.65 -12.24
N PHE A 49 -6.46 15.86 -11.40
CA PHE A 49 -6.59 16.58 -10.14
C PHE A 49 -5.83 17.89 -10.19
N MET A 50 -6.53 18.96 -9.85
CA MET A 50 -5.94 20.29 -9.77
C MET A 50 -5.47 20.55 -8.33
N HIS A 51 -4.29 21.15 -8.21
CA HIS A 51 -3.69 21.47 -6.92
C HIS A 51 -4.61 22.41 -6.12
N ALA A 52 -5.09 21.94 -4.96
CA ALA A 52 -5.91 22.71 -4.03
C ALA A 52 -5.18 22.94 -2.70
N GLU A 53 -5.42 24.08 -2.05
CA GLU A 53 -4.88 24.42 -0.72
C GLU A 53 -5.21 23.39 0.36
N THR A 54 -6.39 22.77 0.23
CA THR A 54 -6.96 21.85 1.22
C THR A 54 -7.34 20.52 0.59
N TRP A 55 -6.54 20.03 -0.37
CA TRP A 55 -6.71 18.71 -0.99
C TRP A 55 -7.02 17.61 0.03
N CYS A 56 -6.39 17.69 1.22
CA CYS A 56 -6.60 16.79 2.36
C CYS A 56 -7.97 16.94 3.05
N ASP A 57 -8.60 18.11 3.04
CA ASP A 57 -9.89 18.34 3.71
C ASP A 57 -11.09 18.00 2.83
N ARG A 58 -10.95 18.10 1.50
CA ARG A 58 -12.09 17.91 0.58
C ARG A 58 -12.33 16.46 0.18
N ASN A 59 -11.30 15.62 0.23
CA ASN A 59 -11.40 14.18 -0.08
C ASN A 59 -11.62 13.29 1.15
N ARG A 60 -12.42 13.74 2.13
CA ARG A 60 -12.90 12.88 3.24
C ARG A 60 -13.92 11.81 2.80
N ARG A 61 -14.29 11.73 1.52
CA ARG A 61 -15.06 10.59 0.98
C ARG A 61 -14.12 9.57 0.32
N PRO A 62 -14.21 8.28 0.66
CA PRO A 62 -13.45 7.24 -0.01
C PRO A 62 -14.04 7.02 -1.42
N MET A 63 -13.57 7.79 -2.41
CA MET A 63 -14.01 7.74 -3.83
C MET A 63 -13.59 6.45 -4.58
N GLY A 64 -13.35 5.36 -3.85
CA GLY A 64 -12.92 4.09 -4.43
C GLY A 64 -11.60 4.17 -5.22
N LEU A 65 -10.79 5.20 -5.00
CA LEU A 65 -9.51 5.46 -5.69
C LEU A 65 -8.34 4.59 -5.16
N HIS A 66 -8.63 3.57 -4.35
CA HIS A 66 -7.63 2.70 -3.74
C HIS A 66 -6.68 2.03 -4.75
N THR A 67 -7.12 1.82 -5.98
CA THR A 67 -6.34 1.23 -7.08
C THR A 67 -5.82 2.26 -8.08
N ALA A 68 -6.16 3.53 -7.91
CA ALA A 68 -5.67 4.59 -8.79
C ALA A 68 -4.19 4.86 -8.50
N PHE A 69 -3.40 5.06 -9.54
CA PHE A 69 -1.99 5.41 -9.39
C PHE A 69 -1.63 6.62 -10.24
N PRO A 70 -0.75 7.51 -9.75
CA PRO A 70 -0.30 8.66 -10.51
C PRO A 70 0.59 8.20 -11.66
N PHE A 71 0.42 8.79 -12.84
CA PHE A 71 1.26 8.48 -14.01
C PHE A 71 1.84 9.71 -14.70
N LEU A 72 1.26 10.90 -14.51
CA LEU A 72 1.75 12.13 -15.12
C LEU A 72 1.39 13.35 -14.26
N SER A 73 2.12 14.45 -14.44
CA SER A 73 1.83 15.74 -13.83
C SER A 73 2.35 16.87 -14.72
N ARG A 74 1.69 18.04 -14.71
CA ARG A 74 2.18 19.26 -15.37
C ARG A 74 1.91 20.50 -14.51
N PRO A 75 2.62 21.62 -14.74
CA PRO A 75 2.23 22.92 -14.20
C PRO A 75 0.80 23.29 -14.63
N MET A 76 0.11 24.04 -13.78
CA MET A 76 -1.15 24.68 -14.16
C MET A 76 -0.88 25.94 -14.98
N THR A 77 -1.73 26.21 -15.98
CA THR A 77 -1.75 27.51 -16.67
C THR A 77 -2.25 28.60 -15.71
N LYS A 78 -1.94 29.87 -16.00
CA LYS A 78 -2.49 30.99 -15.22
C LYS A 78 -4.01 31.01 -15.25
N GLY A 79 -4.63 30.62 -16.37
CA GLY A 79 -6.08 30.48 -16.50
C GLY A 79 -6.65 29.44 -15.53
N GLU A 80 -6.06 28.24 -15.47
CA GLU A 80 -6.46 27.19 -14.53
C GLU A 80 -6.26 27.61 -13.06
N ILE A 81 -5.14 28.28 -12.77
CA ILE A 81 -4.85 28.81 -11.45
C ILE A 81 -5.96 29.80 -11.06
N GLU A 82 -6.22 30.82 -11.88
CA GLU A 82 -7.26 31.81 -11.60
C GLU A 82 -8.63 31.16 -11.44
N TYR A 83 -9.03 30.27 -12.35
CA TYR A 83 -10.32 29.59 -12.30
C TYR A 83 -10.51 28.78 -11.01
N HIS A 84 -9.51 28.00 -10.59
CA HIS A 84 -9.58 27.21 -9.36
C HIS A 84 -9.62 28.08 -8.09
N HIS A 85 -9.06 29.30 -8.13
CA HIS A 85 -9.20 30.24 -7.00
C HIS A 85 -10.64 30.74 -6.82
N PHE A 86 -11.44 30.79 -7.89
CA PHE A 86 -12.84 31.28 -7.84
C PHE A 86 -13.88 30.16 -7.78
N ASP A 87 -13.58 28.97 -8.31
CA ASP A 87 -14.47 27.82 -8.20
C ASP A 87 -13.76 26.67 -7.50
N TRP A 88 -13.90 26.67 -6.17
CA TRP A 88 -13.43 25.55 -5.38
C TRP A 88 -14.06 24.24 -5.89
N ARG A 89 -15.31 24.18 -6.36
CA ARG A 89 -16.00 22.89 -6.67
C ARG A 89 -15.30 22.04 -7.75
N LEU A 90 -14.39 22.62 -8.52
CA LEU A 90 -13.69 21.97 -9.63
C LEU A 90 -12.29 21.50 -9.22
N CYS A 91 -12.22 20.60 -8.25
CA CYS A 91 -10.94 20.04 -7.80
C CYS A 91 -10.46 18.84 -8.63
N TYR A 92 -11.34 18.27 -9.47
CA TYR A 92 -10.98 17.18 -10.36
C TYR A 92 -11.92 16.98 -11.54
N HIS A 93 -11.39 16.37 -12.61
CA HIS A 93 -12.14 15.87 -13.74
C HIS A 93 -11.95 14.36 -13.90
N GLN A 94 -12.97 13.71 -14.48
CA GLN A 94 -12.92 12.29 -14.79
C GLN A 94 -13.18 12.08 -16.28
N TYR A 95 -12.26 11.36 -16.92
CA TYR A 95 -12.35 11.02 -18.33
C TYR A 95 -12.52 9.51 -18.50
N GLU A 96 -13.46 9.16 -19.38
CA GLU A 96 -13.77 7.77 -19.75
C GLU A 96 -13.06 7.32 -21.03
N ASP A 97 -12.45 8.25 -21.77
CA ASP A 97 -11.68 8.01 -22.99
C ASP A 97 -10.46 8.93 -23.05
N TRP A 98 -9.35 8.40 -23.57
CA TRP A 98 -8.12 9.11 -23.89
C TRP A 98 -8.33 10.24 -24.89
N ASN A 99 -9.21 10.07 -25.89
CA ASN A 99 -9.42 11.12 -26.89
C ASN A 99 -10.05 12.38 -26.27
N ARG A 100 -10.98 12.20 -25.32
CA ARG A 100 -11.61 13.32 -24.60
C ARG A 100 -10.61 14.06 -23.71
N LEU A 101 -9.73 13.30 -23.05
CA LEU A 101 -8.66 13.88 -22.27
C LEU A 101 -7.69 14.66 -23.15
N LEU A 102 -7.22 14.06 -24.25
CA LEU A 102 -6.29 14.68 -25.18
C LEU A 102 -6.87 15.97 -25.77
N TYR A 103 -8.13 15.94 -26.20
CA TYR A 103 -8.78 17.14 -26.74
C TYR A 103 -8.88 18.28 -25.72
N ALA A 104 -9.16 17.97 -24.45
CA ALA A 104 -9.20 18.98 -23.39
C ALA A 104 -7.80 19.55 -23.12
N GLU A 105 -6.80 18.67 -23.05
CA GLU A 105 -5.42 19.04 -22.76
C GLU A 105 -4.68 19.72 -23.92
N GLU A 106 -5.14 19.55 -25.17
CA GLU A 106 -4.53 20.22 -26.32
C GLU A 106 -4.65 21.74 -26.20
N LYS A 107 -5.79 22.26 -25.76
CA LYS A 107 -5.99 23.69 -25.53
C LYS A 107 -5.17 24.21 -24.35
N GLU A 108 -5.17 23.48 -23.23
CA GLU A 108 -4.41 23.85 -22.04
C GLU A 108 -2.89 23.81 -22.30
N ALA A 109 -2.43 22.91 -23.16
CA ALA A 109 -1.03 22.82 -23.57
C ALA A 109 -0.61 23.97 -24.48
N GLU A 110 -1.48 24.40 -25.41
CA GLU A 110 -1.24 25.60 -26.22
C GLU A 110 -1.08 26.84 -25.33
N ASP A 111 -2.00 27.03 -24.36
CA ASP A 111 -1.91 28.13 -23.40
C ASP A 111 -0.68 28.02 -22.50
N LEU A 112 -0.31 26.81 -22.09
CA LEU A 112 0.90 26.57 -21.30
C LEU A 112 2.17 26.91 -22.09
N ASP A 113 2.22 26.62 -23.39
CA ASP A 113 3.36 26.96 -24.25
C ASP A 113 3.52 28.47 -24.46
N LEU A 114 2.42 29.24 -24.39
CA LEU A 114 2.47 30.72 -24.39
C LEU A 114 3.09 31.27 -23.10
N GLU A 115 2.89 30.58 -21.97
CA GLU A 115 3.43 30.98 -20.66
C GLU A 115 4.85 30.44 -20.44
N MET A 116 5.11 29.22 -20.91
CA MET A 116 6.34 28.45 -20.75
C MET A 116 6.62 27.66 -22.03
N GLU A 117 7.44 28.23 -22.90
CA GLU A 117 7.75 27.66 -24.22
C GLU A 117 8.15 26.17 -24.16
N GLY A 118 7.40 25.34 -24.88
CA GLY A 118 7.65 23.91 -25.04
C GLY A 118 7.09 23.00 -23.93
N ALA A 119 6.68 23.54 -22.78
CA ALA A 119 6.18 22.75 -21.65
C ALA A 119 4.86 22.02 -21.95
N GLY A 120 3.94 22.65 -22.68
CA GLY A 120 2.68 22.07 -23.14
C GLY A 120 2.89 21.01 -24.21
N THR A 121 3.71 21.31 -25.22
CA THR A 121 4.06 20.36 -26.29
C THR A 121 4.75 19.10 -25.74
N GLU A 122 5.70 19.26 -24.82
CA GLU A 122 6.35 18.13 -24.14
C GLU A 122 5.34 17.30 -23.34
N PHE A 123 4.44 17.96 -22.62
CA PHE A 123 3.39 17.29 -21.86
C PHE A 123 2.45 16.48 -22.76
N LEU A 124 1.98 17.03 -23.88
CA LEU A 124 1.10 16.30 -24.81
C LEU A 124 1.79 15.08 -25.40
N ASN A 125 3.07 15.19 -25.76
CA ASN A 125 3.84 14.06 -26.27
C ASN A 125 3.97 12.95 -25.22
N GLN A 126 4.21 13.31 -23.96
CA GLN A 126 4.21 12.36 -22.86
C GLN A 126 2.83 11.73 -22.66
N LEU A 127 1.77 12.53 -22.63
CA LEU A 127 0.38 12.06 -22.46
C LEU A 127 -0.04 11.09 -23.58
N LYS A 128 0.32 11.39 -24.84
CA LYS A 128 0.11 10.50 -26.00
C LYS A 128 0.86 9.16 -25.83
N SER A 129 2.11 9.19 -25.34
CA SER A 129 2.86 7.96 -25.05
C SER A 129 2.26 7.09 -23.94
N PHE A 130 1.46 7.69 -23.04
CA PHE A 130 0.79 6.95 -21.96
C PHE A 130 -0.49 6.26 -22.41
N ARG A 131 -1.15 6.76 -23.47
CA ARG A 131 -2.30 6.09 -24.10
C ARG A 131 -1.97 4.67 -24.53
N GLU A 132 -0.79 4.46 -25.08
CA GLU A 132 -0.30 3.13 -25.50
C GLU A 132 0.00 2.21 -24.32
N LYS A 133 0.50 2.77 -23.21
CA LYS A 133 0.88 2.03 -22.00
C LYS A 133 -0.32 1.65 -21.12
N PHE A 134 -1.41 2.41 -21.19
CA PHE A 134 -2.59 2.27 -20.33
C PHE A 134 -3.90 2.28 -21.13
N PRO A 135 -4.15 1.25 -21.97
CA PRO A 135 -5.38 1.19 -22.76
C PRO A 135 -6.64 1.10 -21.87
N LEU A 136 -7.60 2.00 -22.09
CA LEU A 136 -8.89 2.02 -21.37
C LEU A 136 -9.82 0.87 -21.80
N ASN A 137 -9.65 0.35 -23.01
CA ASN A 137 -10.40 -0.81 -23.52
C ASN A 137 -9.52 -2.07 -23.59
N ALA A 138 -8.55 -2.20 -22.68
CA ALA A 138 -7.74 -3.41 -22.62
C ALA A 138 -8.66 -4.61 -22.37
N ASP A 139 -8.91 -5.40 -23.41
CA ASP A 139 -9.68 -6.63 -23.36
C ASP A 139 -8.85 -7.68 -22.60
N LEU A 140 -8.79 -7.53 -21.27
CA LEU A 140 -8.00 -8.37 -20.37
C LEU A 140 -8.58 -9.78 -20.22
N GLY A 141 -9.58 -10.14 -21.05
CA GLY A 141 -10.25 -11.44 -21.07
C GLY A 141 -9.75 -12.43 -22.13
N LYS A 142 -8.92 -12.02 -23.11
CA LYS A 142 -8.39 -12.97 -24.10
C LYS A 142 -6.98 -13.42 -23.73
N LEU A 143 -6.88 -14.69 -23.35
CA LEU A 143 -5.62 -15.43 -23.32
C LEU A 143 -4.90 -15.25 -24.68
N PRO A 144 -3.55 -15.19 -24.70
CA PRO A 144 -2.83 -15.29 -25.95
C PRO A 144 -3.28 -16.57 -26.69
N PRO A 145 -3.38 -16.55 -28.03
CA PRO A 145 -3.69 -17.75 -28.78
C PRO A 145 -2.72 -18.85 -28.35
N VAL A 146 -3.26 -20.03 -28.05
CA VAL A 146 -2.48 -21.22 -27.73
C VAL A 146 -1.47 -21.39 -28.87
N PRO A 147 -0.16 -21.41 -28.59
CA PRO A 147 0.84 -21.63 -29.62
C PRO A 147 0.51 -22.93 -30.35
N PRO A 148 0.71 -23.00 -31.68
CA PRO A 148 0.52 -24.26 -32.40
C PRO A 148 1.37 -25.35 -31.74
N GLU A 149 0.76 -26.51 -31.50
CA GLU A 149 1.45 -27.66 -30.93
C GLU A 149 2.58 -28.05 -31.89
N LEU A 150 3.82 -27.83 -31.44
CA LEU A 150 5.00 -28.40 -32.09
C LEU A 150 4.96 -29.93 -31.93
N PRO A 151 5.55 -30.68 -32.86
CA PRO A 151 5.59 -32.15 -32.79
C PRO A 151 6.19 -32.61 -31.45
N ALA A 152 5.66 -33.73 -30.93
CA ALA A 152 6.00 -34.24 -29.61
C ALA A 152 7.49 -34.61 -29.50
N ASP A 153 8.27 -33.80 -28.78
CA ASP A 153 9.62 -34.13 -28.35
C ASP A 153 9.60 -35.28 -27.32
N GLU A 154 10.69 -36.05 -27.20
CA GLU A 154 10.85 -37.12 -26.20
C GLU A 154 10.55 -36.66 -24.75
N GLU A 155 10.77 -35.37 -24.44
CA GLU A 155 10.42 -34.76 -23.16
C GLU A 155 8.90 -34.71 -22.92
N THR A 156 8.11 -34.46 -23.97
CA THR A 156 6.64 -34.41 -23.86
C THR A 156 6.01 -35.79 -23.70
N VAL A 157 6.61 -36.82 -24.29
CA VAL A 157 6.19 -38.22 -24.11
C VAL A 157 6.42 -38.65 -22.66
N TYR A 158 7.63 -38.46 -22.15
CA TYR A 158 7.97 -38.82 -20.78
C TYR A 158 7.18 -38.02 -19.72
N LEU A 159 6.89 -36.75 -19.99
CA LEU A 159 6.03 -35.94 -19.12
C LEU A 159 4.60 -36.49 -19.06
N ARG A 160 4.04 -36.93 -20.20
CA ARG A 160 2.69 -37.52 -20.26
C ARG A 160 2.64 -38.85 -19.51
N GLU A 161 3.64 -39.71 -19.71
CA GLU A 161 3.79 -40.95 -18.94
C GLU A 161 3.82 -40.69 -17.42
N LEU A 162 4.59 -39.69 -16.97
CA LEU A 162 4.64 -39.30 -15.55
C LEU A 162 3.34 -38.72 -15.01
N ILE A 163 2.53 -38.07 -15.84
CA ILE A 163 1.21 -37.58 -15.45
C ILE A 163 0.24 -38.75 -15.30
N ASP A 164 0.30 -39.71 -16.23
CA ASP A 164 -0.63 -40.85 -16.28
C ASP A 164 -0.31 -41.91 -15.22
N THR A 165 0.96 -42.17 -14.92
CA THR A 165 1.38 -43.20 -13.96
C THR A 165 1.85 -42.64 -12.62
N GLY A 166 1.93 -41.33 -12.47
CA GLY A 166 2.56 -40.66 -11.33
C GLY A 166 1.90 -40.95 -9.98
N ASP A 167 0.58 -41.09 -9.95
CA ASP A 167 -0.19 -41.37 -8.73
C ASP A 167 -0.02 -42.81 -8.23
N ALA A 168 0.47 -43.72 -9.08
CA ALA A 168 0.75 -45.11 -8.72
C ALA A 168 2.16 -45.33 -8.13
N LEU A 169 3.04 -44.33 -8.21
CA LEU A 169 4.42 -44.41 -7.71
C LEU A 169 4.48 -44.22 -6.20
N SER A 170 5.43 -44.88 -5.54
CA SER A 170 5.71 -44.64 -4.12
C SER A 170 6.54 -43.36 -3.92
N GLY A 171 6.41 -42.73 -2.75
CA GLY A 171 7.19 -41.53 -2.42
C GLY A 171 8.71 -41.73 -2.48
N ALA A 172 9.19 -42.95 -2.23
CA ALA A 172 10.61 -43.31 -2.35
C ALA A 172 11.07 -43.40 -3.81
N GLU A 173 10.23 -43.89 -4.72
CA GLU A 173 10.51 -43.94 -6.15
C GLU A 173 10.50 -42.54 -6.76
N VAL A 174 9.51 -41.71 -6.40
CA VAL A 174 9.46 -40.30 -6.84
C VAL A 174 10.68 -39.51 -6.35
N ALA A 175 11.16 -39.77 -5.12
CA ALA A 175 12.38 -39.15 -4.62
C ALA A 175 13.63 -39.56 -5.42
N LYS A 176 13.77 -40.84 -5.75
CA LYS A 176 14.88 -41.33 -6.59
C LYS A 176 14.83 -40.73 -8.00
N LEU A 177 13.67 -40.75 -8.65
CA LEU A 177 13.49 -40.15 -9.97
C LEU A 177 13.78 -38.65 -9.95
N LEU A 178 13.42 -37.94 -8.87
CA LEU A 178 13.74 -36.52 -8.71
C LEU A 178 15.25 -36.29 -8.58
N ASP A 179 15.95 -37.10 -7.80
CA ASP A 179 17.40 -37.01 -7.62
C ASP A 179 18.16 -37.34 -8.91
N ASP A 180 17.72 -38.34 -9.65
CA ASP A 180 18.32 -38.75 -10.92
C ASP A 180 18.10 -37.69 -12.01
N GLU A 181 16.90 -37.13 -12.10
CA GLU A 181 16.59 -36.03 -13.03
C GLU A 181 17.38 -34.76 -12.68
N LEU A 182 17.61 -34.49 -11.40
CA LEU A 182 18.44 -33.37 -10.94
C LEU A 182 19.93 -33.54 -11.31
N LYS A 183 20.43 -34.78 -11.41
CA LYS A 183 21.83 -35.07 -11.74
C LYS A 183 22.07 -35.19 -13.24
N THR A 184 21.13 -35.76 -13.99
CA THR A 184 21.31 -36.15 -15.39
C THR A 184 20.88 -35.05 -16.36
N GLN A 185 19.58 -34.92 -16.61
CA GLN A 185 19.02 -34.18 -17.75
C GLN A 185 18.42 -32.82 -17.37
N LYS A 186 17.99 -32.65 -16.10
CA LYS A 186 17.47 -31.40 -15.53
C LYS A 186 16.31 -30.78 -16.32
N ARG A 187 15.45 -31.62 -16.89
CA ARG A 187 14.28 -31.20 -17.68
C ARG A 187 13.29 -30.43 -16.79
N PRO A 188 13.00 -29.15 -17.08
CA PRO A 188 12.21 -28.32 -16.17
C PRO A 188 10.78 -28.82 -15.95
N ALA A 189 10.13 -29.35 -16.99
CA ALA A 189 8.75 -29.84 -16.90
C ALA A 189 8.65 -31.07 -15.99
N VAL A 190 9.55 -32.03 -16.21
CA VAL A 190 9.69 -33.27 -15.42
C VAL A 190 10.00 -32.95 -13.96
N LEU A 191 10.96 -32.07 -13.70
CA LEU A 191 11.32 -31.67 -12.33
C LEU A 191 10.16 -31.00 -11.58
N ILE A 192 9.35 -30.20 -12.28
CA ILE A 192 8.16 -29.57 -11.69
C ILE A 192 7.09 -30.64 -11.38
N ALA A 193 6.89 -31.61 -12.28
CA ALA A 193 5.97 -32.72 -12.08
C ALA A 193 6.37 -33.57 -10.88
N LEU A 194 7.62 -34.06 -10.83
CA LEU A 194 8.14 -34.89 -9.74
C LEU A 194 8.12 -34.17 -8.38
N ARG A 195 8.39 -32.87 -8.33
CA ARG A 195 8.25 -32.07 -7.09
C ARG A 195 6.81 -31.96 -6.62
N GLN A 196 5.86 -31.86 -7.55
CA GLN A 196 4.44 -31.79 -7.22
C GLN A 196 3.93 -33.13 -6.69
N LEU A 197 4.32 -34.24 -7.34
CA LEU A 197 4.09 -35.61 -6.84
C LEU A 197 4.66 -35.78 -5.44
N TYR A 198 5.93 -35.42 -5.23
CA TYR A 198 6.60 -35.53 -3.93
C TYR A 198 5.87 -34.73 -2.83
N GLN A 199 5.33 -33.55 -3.14
CA GLN A 199 4.57 -32.73 -2.20
C GLN A 199 3.18 -33.26 -1.89
N ASN A 200 2.59 -34.09 -2.75
CA ASN A 200 1.27 -34.66 -2.56
C ASN A 200 1.29 -35.79 -1.51
N PHE A 201 2.37 -36.58 -1.41
CA PHE A 201 2.49 -37.66 -0.40
C PHE A 201 2.39 -37.18 1.07
N GLY A 202 2.65 -35.89 1.35
CA GLY A 202 2.55 -35.31 2.69
C GLY A 202 1.19 -34.70 3.02
N LYS A 203 0.18 -34.83 2.15
CA LYS A 203 -1.12 -34.15 2.27
C LYS A 203 -2.28 -35.15 2.24
N PRO A 204 -3.37 -34.88 2.99
CA PRO A 204 -4.61 -35.65 2.85
C PRO A 204 -5.17 -35.49 1.43
N ASP A 205 -5.85 -36.52 0.92
CA ASP A 205 -6.30 -36.63 -0.48
C ASP A 205 -7.09 -35.41 -0.98
N ASP A 206 -7.97 -34.84 -0.14
CA ASP A 206 -8.75 -33.63 -0.44
C ASP A 206 -7.90 -32.36 -0.68
N LYS A 207 -6.62 -32.39 -0.33
CA LYS A 207 -5.66 -31.28 -0.47
C LYS A 207 -4.54 -31.57 -1.46
N GLN A 208 -4.56 -32.74 -2.11
CA GLN A 208 -3.61 -33.07 -3.16
C GLN A 208 -3.91 -32.24 -4.40
N SER A 209 -2.85 -31.76 -5.06
CA SER A 209 -2.99 -30.93 -6.26
C SER A 209 -2.85 -31.80 -7.50
N PRO A 210 -3.87 -31.89 -8.38
CA PRO A 210 -3.78 -32.74 -9.57
C PRO A 210 -2.64 -32.28 -10.48
N LEU A 211 -1.93 -33.24 -11.08
CA LEU A 211 -0.96 -32.95 -12.12
C LEU A 211 -1.69 -32.72 -13.44
N ALA A 212 -1.74 -31.45 -13.86
CA ALA A 212 -2.26 -31.08 -15.17
C ALA A 212 -1.11 -30.58 -16.06
N GLU A 213 -1.00 -31.12 -17.28
CA GLU A 213 0.04 -30.77 -18.24
C GLU A 213 0.10 -29.25 -18.49
N GLN A 214 -1.05 -28.61 -18.68
CA GLN A 214 -1.15 -27.16 -18.87
C GLN A 214 -0.63 -26.36 -17.65
N ALA A 215 -0.85 -26.85 -16.44
CA ALA A 215 -0.36 -26.20 -15.22
C ALA A 215 1.16 -26.32 -15.09
N ILE A 216 1.74 -27.45 -15.50
CA ILE A 216 3.18 -27.69 -15.51
C ILE A 216 3.84 -26.81 -16.57
N ARG A 217 3.33 -26.78 -17.81
CA ARG A 217 3.82 -25.91 -18.89
C ARG A 217 3.83 -24.43 -18.46
N ARG A 218 2.75 -23.95 -17.84
CA ARG A 218 2.69 -22.59 -17.27
C ARG A 218 3.77 -22.34 -16.21
N LYS A 219 4.03 -23.31 -15.32
CA LYS A 219 5.10 -23.19 -14.31
C LYS A 219 6.49 -23.13 -14.95
N VAL A 220 6.73 -23.92 -16.00
CA VAL A 220 7.98 -23.89 -16.78
C VAL A 220 8.19 -22.53 -17.42
N GLU A 221 7.18 -22.00 -18.12
CA GLU A 221 7.24 -20.66 -18.73
C GLU A 221 7.56 -19.58 -17.69
N LEU A 222 6.88 -19.59 -16.54
CA LEU A 222 7.13 -18.65 -15.45
C LEU A 222 8.55 -18.78 -14.89
N GLN A 223 9.08 -20.01 -14.79
CA GLN A 223 10.45 -20.25 -14.35
C GLN A 223 11.46 -19.70 -15.37
N GLN A 224 11.28 -19.97 -16.65
CA GLN A 224 12.13 -19.44 -17.73
C GLN A 224 12.11 -17.91 -17.75
N GLN A 225 10.93 -17.30 -17.64
CA GLN A 225 10.78 -15.84 -17.54
C GLN A 225 11.53 -15.26 -16.34
N ARG A 226 11.46 -15.90 -15.16
CA ARG A 226 12.19 -15.45 -13.96
C ARG A 226 13.70 -15.54 -14.15
N THR A 227 14.19 -16.66 -14.71
CA THR A 227 15.61 -16.87 -14.99
C THR A 227 16.15 -15.82 -15.96
N ARG A 228 15.41 -15.57 -17.05
CA ARG A 228 15.72 -14.51 -18.03
C ARG A 228 15.78 -13.14 -17.35
N ARG A 229 14.73 -12.75 -16.62
CA ARG A 229 14.68 -11.47 -15.88
C ARG A 229 15.87 -11.27 -14.95
N ASN A 230 16.24 -12.29 -14.19
CA ASN A 230 17.35 -12.21 -13.25
C ASN A 230 18.69 -12.06 -13.96
N PHE A 231 18.89 -12.79 -15.07
CA PHE A 231 20.08 -12.65 -15.91
C PHE A 231 20.17 -11.23 -16.50
N VAL A 232 19.10 -10.75 -17.14
CA VAL A 232 19.00 -9.41 -17.74
C VAL A 232 19.31 -8.32 -16.71
N ARG A 233 18.71 -8.40 -15.52
CA ARG A 233 18.96 -7.43 -14.45
C ARG A 233 20.42 -7.42 -13.98
N ARG A 234 21.05 -8.60 -13.91
CA ARG A 234 22.45 -8.73 -13.51
C ARG A 234 23.38 -8.12 -14.57
N VAL A 235 23.15 -8.46 -15.84
CA VAL A 235 23.91 -7.90 -16.98
C VAL A 235 23.75 -6.38 -17.01
N TRP A 236 22.51 -5.89 -16.94
CA TRP A 236 22.22 -4.45 -16.93
C TRP A 236 22.88 -3.70 -15.75
N GLN A 237 22.95 -4.31 -14.57
CA GLN A 237 23.64 -3.70 -13.43
C GLN A 237 25.15 -3.63 -13.61
N LYS A 238 25.75 -4.65 -14.26
CA LYS A 238 27.20 -4.74 -14.44
C LYS A 238 27.70 -3.89 -15.61
N ASN A 239 26.98 -3.90 -16.74
CA ASN A 239 27.40 -3.23 -17.97
C ASN A 239 26.17 -2.68 -18.72
N LYS A 240 25.81 -1.43 -18.47
CA LYS A 240 24.60 -0.79 -19.03
C LYS A 240 24.71 -0.51 -20.53
N LEU A 241 25.90 -0.12 -20.99
CA LEU A 241 26.11 0.36 -22.36
C LEU A 241 25.98 -0.77 -23.38
N PHE A 242 26.55 -1.94 -23.08
CA PHE A 242 26.53 -3.12 -23.96
C PHE A 242 25.57 -4.22 -23.49
N ALA A 243 24.67 -3.91 -22.56
CA ALA A 243 23.78 -4.92 -21.97
C ALA A 243 22.94 -5.65 -23.02
N MET A 244 22.44 -4.95 -24.04
CA MET A 244 21.61 -5.53 -25.08
C MET A 244 22.37 -6.56 -25.93
N GLU A 245 23.64 -6.30 -26.24
CA GLU A 245 24.48 -7.22 -27.00
C GLU A 245 24.80 -8.46 -26.18
N GLU A 246 25.19 -8.29 -24.91
CA GLU A 246 25.48 -9.41 -23.99
C GLU A 246 24.23 -10.26 -23.71
N ILE A 247 23.04 -9.63 -23.63
CA ILE A 247 21.78 -10.37 -23.49
C ILE A 247 21.47 -11.15 -24.76
N ARG A 248 21.70 -10.57 -25.95
CA ARG A 248 21.43 -11.22 -27.24
C ARG A 248 22.31 -12.43 -27.51
N VAL A 249 23.53 -12.48 -26.97
CA VAL A 249 24.38 -13.68 -27.02
C VAL A 249 23.67 -14.90 -26.40
N LYS A 250 22.90 -14.69 -25.33
CA LYS A 250 22.17 -15.77 -24.64
C LYS A 250 20.71 -15.92 -25.10
N TYR A 251 20.09 -14.83 -25.55
CA TYR A 251 18.71 -14.78 -26.01
C TYR A 251 18.66 -14.01 -27.34
N PRO A 252 18.90 -14.68 -28.49
CA PRO A 252 19.04 -14.01 -29.79
C PRO A 252 17.85 -13.12 -30.16
N ASP A 253 16.63 -13.55 -29.85
CA ASP A 253 15.38 -12.84 -30.17
C ASP A 253 15.04 -11.71 -29.18
N TYR A 254 15.97 -11.35 -28.29
CA TYR A 254 15.71 -10.40 -27.22
C TYR A 254 15.63 -8.95 -27.74
N THR A 255 14.47 -8.32 -27.52
CA THR A 255 14.16 -6.96 -28.01
C THR A 255 14.27 -5.90 -26.91
N ALA A 256 14.40 -4.63 -27.32
CA ALA A 256 14.46 -3.50 -26.39
C ALA A 256 13.18 -3.36 -25.53
N ASN A 257 12.02 -3.72 -26.10
CA ASN A 257 10.74 -3.72 -25.37
C ASN A 257 10.75 -4.76 -24.23
N MET A 258 11.35 -5.93 -24.46
CA MET A 258 11.52 -6.97 -23.43
C MET A 258 12.48 -6.51 -22.33
N LEU A 259 13.54 -5.77 -22.66
CA LEU A 259 14.45 -5.16 -21.69
C LEU A 259 13.70 -4.24 -20.73
N ALA A 260 12.90 -3.30 -21.26
CA ALA A 260 12.12 -2.38 -20.44
C ALA A 260 11.16 -3.13 -19.50
N ALA A 261 10.47 -4.16 -20.01
CA ALA A 261 9.55 -4.98 -19.23
C ALA A 261 10.26 -5.78 -18.11
N ASP A 262 11.42 -6.36 -18.40
CA ASP A 262 12.14 -7.21 -17.44
C ASP A 262 12.91 -6.40 -16.38
N LEU A 263 13.34 -5.18 -16.71
CA LEU A 263 13.93 -4.21 -15.76
C LEU A 263 12.88 -3.55 -14.85
N HIS A 264 11.61 -3.52 -15.26
CA HIS A 264 10.53 -2.94 -14.46
C HIS A 264 10.39 -3.67 -13.11
N GLN A 265 10.84 -3.02 -12.03
CA GLN A 265 10.64 -3.48 -10.67
C GLN A 265 9.34 -2.87 -10.14
N LYS A 266 8.33 -3.71 -9.89
CA LYS A 266 7.17 -3.29 -9.09
C LYS A 266 7.70 -2.76 -7.76
N LYS A 267 7.41 -1.49 -7.42
CA LYS A 267 7.81 -0.89 -6.13
C LYS A 267 7.36 -1.83 -5.02
N LYS A 268 8.29 -2.25 -4.16
CA LYS A 268 7.95 -3.05 -2.96
C LYS A 268 6.95 -2.24 -2.16
N THR A 269 5.73 -2.74 -2.00
CA THR A 269 4.76 -2.20 -1.05
C THR A 269 5.46 -2.09 0.30
N ALA A 270 5.53 -0.87 0.87
CA ALA A 270 6.15 -0.67 2.17
C ALA A 270 5.50 -1.63 3.17
N LYS A 271 6.26 -2.63 3.65
CA LYS A 271 5.76 -3.53 4.68
C LYS A 271 5.41 -2.66 5.88
N ARG A 272 4.17 -2.73 6.34
CA ARG A 272 3.70 -2.01 7.54
C ARG A 272 4.70 -2.30 8.67
N LYS A 273 5.38 -1.28 9.19
CA LYS A 273 6.31 -1.45 10.31
C LYS A 273 5.52 -2.13 11.44
N LYS A 274 6.00 -3.28 11.91
CA LYS A 274 5.40 -3.94 13.08
C LYS A 274 5.53 -2.97 14.26
N HIS A 275 4.41 -2.40 14.71
CA HIS A 275 4.39 -1.56 15.90
C HIS A 275 4.56 -2.47 17.12
N LYS A 276 5.56 -2.21 17.97
CA LYS A 276 5.69 -2.96 19.23
C LYS A 276 4.49 -2.60 20.12
N PRO A 277 3.80 -3.58 20.73
CA PRO A 277 2.69 -3.25 21.63
C PRO A 277 3.21 -2.43 22.80
N VAL A 278 2.53 -1.32 23.08
CA VAL A 278 2.77 -0.52 24.28
C VAL A 278 2.06 -1.22 25.43
N THR A 279 2.81 -1.63 26.45
CA THR A 279 2.30 -2.38 27.60
C THR A 279 2.37 -1.60 28.92
N ASP A 280 3.10 -0.48 28.92
CA ASP A 280 3.23 0.45 30.06
C ASP A 280 1.88 1.12 30.36
N LEU A 281 1.43 1.03 31.62
CA LEU A 281 0.19 1.62 32.11
C LEU A 281 0.06 3.11 31.75
N ARG A 282 1.12 3.90 31.95
CA ARG A 282 1.04 5.36 31.75
C ARG A 282 0.86 5.69 30.27
N GLN A 283 1.59 5.01 29.40
CA GLN A 283 1.45 5.19 27.95
C GLN A 283 0.09 4.65 27.45
N CYS A 284 -0.42 3.54 28.00
CA CYS A 284 -1.76 3.05 27.71
C CYS A 284 -2.84 4.07 28.09
N GLN A 285 -2.70 4.73 29.25
CA GLN A 285 -3.62 5.79 29.69
C GLN A 285 -3.56 7.01 28.75
N LEU A 286 -2.36 7.47 28.38
CA LEU A 286 -2.18 8.55 27.42
C LEU A 286 -2.82 8.24 26.06
N GLN A 287 -2.67 7.00 25.55
CA GLN A 287 -3.30 6.58 24.31
C GLN A 287 -4.84 6.58 24.41
N LYS A 288 -5.40 6.12 25.53
CA LYS A 288 -6.86 6.15 25.76
C LYS A 288 -7.39 7.58 25.83
N LEU A 289 -6.69 8.49 26.51
CA LEU A 289 -7.07 9.91 26.59
C LEU A 289 -6.93 10.62 25.24
N ALA A 290 -5.85 10.37 24.50
CA ALA A 290 -5.66 10.92 23.15
C ALA A 290 -6.74 10.41 22.17
N HIS A 291 -7.13 9.13 22.30
CA HIS A 291 -8.25 8.59 21.54
C HIS A 291 -9.58 9.24 21.93
N ARG A 292 -9.84 9.43 23.23
CA ARG A 292 -11.04 10.13 23.73
C ARG A 292 -11.10 11.55 23.16
N LEU A 293 -10.00 12.30 23.20
CA LEU A 293 -9.93 13.67 22.67
C LEU A 293 -10.14 13.74 21.15
N LYS A 294 -9.73 12.72 20.41
CA LYS A 294 -9.84 12.69 18.94
C LYS A 294 -11.21 12.24 18.43
N TYR A 295 -11.89 11.35 19.14
CA TYR A 295 -13.07 10.65 18.62
C TYR A 295 -14.32 10.76 19.49
N ALA A 296 -14.21 11.13 20.77
CA ALA A 296 -15.39 11.34 21.61
C ALA A 296 -15.94 12.75 21.42
N GLN A 297 -17.27 12.88 21.46
CA GLN A 297 -17.92 14.17 21.65
C GLN A 297 -17.81 14.51 23.14
N LEU A 298 -17.01 15.52 23.48
CA LEU A 298 -16.77 15.96 24.85
C LEU A 298 -17.44 17.32 25.05
N ASP A 299 -18.06 17.51 26.20
CA ASP A 299 -18.45 18.84 26.66
C ASP A 299 -17.19 19.63 27.11
N GLU A 300 -17.34 20.92 27.37
CA GLU A 300 -16.18 21.77 27.73
C GLU A 300 -15.49 21.28 29.00
N LYS A 301 -16.25 20.80 29.98
CA LYS A 301 -15.70 20.31 31.25
C LYS A 301 -14.89 19.04 31.05
N ASP A 302 -15.44 18.02 30.37
CA ASP A 302 -14.73 16.77 30.07
C ASP A 302 -13.53 17.01 29.17
N TYR A 303 -13.61 17.97 28.25
CA TYR A 303 -12.47 18.37 27.42
C TYR A 303 -11.33 18.91 28.28
N HIS A 304 -11.61 19.86 29.18
CA HIS A 304 -10.60 20.42 30.08
C HIS A 304 -10.04 19.37 31.02
N ASP A 305 -10.88 18.51 31.61
CA ASP A 305 -10.44 17.42 32.48
C ASP A 305 -9.55 16.41 31.72
N THR A 306 -9.89 16.09 30.48
CA THR A 306 -9.08 15.21 29.61
C THR A 306 -7.72 15.85 29.29
N CYS A 307 -7.70 17.13 28.92
CA CYS A 307 -6.47 17.89 28.65
C CYS A 307 -5.55 17.98 29.88
N ASN A 308 -6.12 18.34 31.03
CA ASN A 308 -5.40 18.41 32.31
C ASN A 308 -4.80 17.06 32.68
N ARG A 309 -5.57 15.98 32.49
CA ARG A 309 -5.09 14.62 32.77
C ARG A 309 -3.96 14.20 31.84
N ILE A 310 -4.04 14.54 30.55
CA ILE A 310 -2.94 14.31 29.60
C ILE A 310 -1.69 15.07 30.04
N ALA A 311 -1.81 16.36 30.38
CA ALA A 311 -0.68 17.18 30.81
C ALA A 311 0.03 16.58 32.04
N ILE A 312 -0.73 16.19 33.07
CA ILE A 312 -0.19 15.55 34.29
C ILE A 312 0.53 14.24 33.96
N LEU A 313 -0.10 13.36 33.17
CA LEU A 313 0.49 12.07 32.82
C LEU A 313 1.72 12.22 31.93
N GLN A 314 1.72 13.18 31.01
CA GLN A 314 2.85 13.47 30.13
C GLN A 314 4.04 14.00 30.93
N GLN A 315 3.81 14.94 31.85
CA GLN A 315 4.85 15.46 32.74
C GLN A 315 5.44 14.35 33.62
N ALA A 316 4.58 13.51 34.23
CA ALA A 316 5.02 12.38 35.01
C ALA A 316 5.81 11.35 34.18
N HIS A 317 5.45 11.16 32.90
CA HIS A 317 6.18 10.29 31.97
C HIS A 317 7.57 10.85 31.66
N SER A 318 7.66 12.14 31.31
CA SER A 318 8.92 12.83 31.01
C SER A 318 9.89 12.78 32.19
N LEU A 319 9.38 12.97 33.40
CA LEU A 319 10.16 12.93 34.65
C LEU A 319 10.38 11.49 35.19
N ARG A 320 9.85 10.46 34.51
CA ARG A 320 9.93 9.05 34.92
C ARG A 320 9.49 8.81 36.38
N LEU A 321 8.49 9.56 36.83
CA LEU A 321 7.98 9.45 38.20
C LEU A 321 7.31 8.08 38.42
N PRO A 322 7.32 7.52 39.64
CA PRO A 322 6.55 6.32 39.96
C PRO A 322 5.04 6.53 39.75
N VAL A 323 4.30 5.44 39.61
CA VAL A 323 2.83 5.47 39.50
C VAL A 323 2.23 5.22 40.89
N PRO A 324 1.66 6.24 41.56
CA PRO A 324 0.99 6.03 42.84
C PRO A 324 -0.40 5.43 42.62
N LEU A 325 -0.75 4.46 43.47
CA LEU A 325 -2.09 3.89 43.57
C LEU A 325 -2.56 4.02 45.02
N LEU A 326 -3.60 4.81 45.24
CA LEU A 326 -4.24 4.95 46.53
C LEU A 326 -5.26 3.83 46.73
N VAL A 327 -5.14 3.09 47.83
CA VAL A 327 -6.02 1.99 48.20
C VAL A 327 -6.58 2.27 49.59
N ASN A 328 -7.91 2.20 49.70
CA ASN A 328 -8.62 2.39 50.96
C ASN A 328 -9.16 1.05 51.45
N LEU A 329 -8.67 0.56 52.59
CA LEU A 329 -9.18 -0.64 53.27
C LEU A 329 -9.46 -0.32 54.73
N GLN A 330 -10.58 -0.80 55.28
CA GLN A 330 -10.90 -0.68 56.70
C GLN A 330 -10.79 0.76 57.27
N LYS A 331 -11.11 1.78 56.45
CA LYS A 331 -10.98 3.22 56.75
C LYS A 331 -9.53 3.75 56.84
N GLU A 332 -8.55 2.93 56.52
CA GLU A 332 -7.16 3.36 56.31
C GLU A 332 -6.89 3.54 54.82
N ALA A 333 -6.13 4.58 54.49
CA ALA A 333 -5.73 4.91 53.13
C ALA A 333 -4.21 4.78 53.01
N LEU A 334 -3.73 3.85 52.19
CA LEU A 334 -2.30 3.70 51.89
C LEU A 334 -2.02 3.89 50.40
N VAL A 335 -0.86 4.49 50.11
CA VAL A 335 -0.39 4.74 48.75
C VAL A 335 0.68 3.74 48.39
N TYR A 336 0.40 2.93 47.37
CA TYR A 336 1.33 1.96 46.79
C TYR A 336 2.01 2.56 45.56
N SER A 337 3.33 2.69 45.59
CA SER A 337 4.11 3.28 44.49
C SER A 337 4.66 2.20 43.57
N PHE A 338 4.23 2.20 42.31
CA PHE A 338 4.75 1.29 41.28
C PHE A 338 5.86 1.96 40.46
N PRO A 339 6.80 1.19 39.90
CA PRO A 339 7.78 1.70 38.94
C PRO A 339 7.10 2.41 37.76
N TRP A 340 7.76 3.43 37.20
CA TRP A 340 7.20 4.26 36.12
C TRP A 340 6.86 3.48 34.85
N LYS A 341 7.49 2.32 34.62
CA LYS A 341 7.33 1.44 33.45
C LYS A 341 6.53 0.17 33.77
N ILE A 342 5.57 0.26 34.70
CA ILE A 342 4.77 -0.89 35.13
C ILE A 342 3.74 -1.28 34.05
N ARG A 343 3.54 -2.59 33.85
CA ARG A 343 2.53 -3.07 32.89
C ARG A 343 1.11 -2.84 33.41
N GLU A 344 0.19 -2.45 32.53
CA GLU A 344 -1.23 -2.23 32.89
C GLU A 344 -1.86 -3.46 33.57
N GLY A 345 -1.54 -4.67 33.10
CA GLY A 345 -2.05 -5.92 33.66
C GLY A 345 -1.63 -6.17 35.11
N VAL A 346 -0.42 -5.74 35.51
CA VAL A 346 0.08 -5.94 36.88
C VAL A 346 -0.70 -5.08 37.86
N VAL A 347 -0.92 -3.80 37.51
CA VAL A 347 -1.70 -2.88 38.36
C VAL A 347 -3.17 -3.30 38.42
N LYS A 348 -3.75 -3.79 37.30
CA LYS A 348 -5.10 -4.37 37.32
C LYS A 348 -5.20 -5.57 38.25
N ASN A 349 -4.23 -6.49 38.20
CA ASN A 349 -4.19 -7.63 39.10
C ASN A 349 -4.08 -7.18 40.57
N PHE A 350 -3.24 -6.18 40.86
CA PHE A 350 -3.13 -5.61 42.20
C PHE A 350 -4.45 -5.00 42.69
N VAL A 351 -5.15 -4.23 41.83
CA VAL A 351 -6.48 -3.68 42.16
C VAL A 351 -7.50 -4.80 42.41
N THR A 352 -7.50 -5.86 41.60
CA THR A 352 -8.39 -7.01 41.85
C THR A 352 -8.08 -7.74 43.15
N LEU A 353 -6.81 -7.78 43.57
CA LEU A 353 -6.43 -8.32 44.87
C LEU A 353 -6.91 -7.41 45.99
N ALA A 354 -6.72 -6.09 45.88
CA ALA A 354 -7.17 -5.13 46.89
C ALA A 354 -8.69 -5.18 47.13
N ASN A 355 -9.47 -5.51 46.09
CA ASN A 355 -10.93 -5.63 46.19
C ASN A 355 -11.41 -6.99 46.74
N LYS A 356 -10.53 -7.92 47.10
CA LYS A 356 -10.95 -9.21 47.68
C LYS A 356 -11.40 -9.03 49.13
N PRO A 357 -12.50 -9.69 49.55
CA PRO A 357 -12.96 -9.65 50.93
C PRO A 357 -11.91 -10.26 51.86
N GLY A 358 -11.69 -9.62 53.02
CA GLY A 358 -10.71 -10.08 54.02
C GLY A 358 -9.25 -9.70 53.74
N MET A 359 -8.97 -8.90 52.70
CA MET A 359 -7.62 -8.39 52.47
C MET A 359 -7.22 -7.31 53.46
N THR A 360 -5.96 -7.38 53.89
CA THR A 360 -5.33 -6.40 54.79
C THR A 360 -4.20 -5.66 54.08
N HIS A 361 -3.85 -4.47 54.60
CA HIS A 361 -2.74 -3.69 54.07
C HIS A 361 -1.39 -4.41 54.17
N GLN A 362 -1.17 -5.23 55.20
CA GLN A 362 0.02 -6.07 55.35
C GLN A 362 0.15 -7.08 54.20
N ALA A 363 -0.92 -7.82 53.90
CA ALA A 363 -0.93 -8.79 52.81
C ALA A 363 -0.75 -8.12 51.43
N LEU A 364 -1.32 -6.93 51.24
CA LEU A 364 -1.10 -6.13 50.02
C LEU A 364 0.33 -5.61 49.91
N GLN A 365 0.97 -5.22 51.02
CA GLN A 365 2.35 -4.74 51.03
C GLN A 365 3.33 -5.85 50.62
N GLU A 366 3.13 -7.07 51.11
CA GLU A 366 3.92 -8.23 50.70
C GLU A 366 3.78 -8.53 49.21
N ARG A 367 2.55 -8.52 48.70
CA ARG A 367 2.27 -8.72 47.26
C ARG A 367 2.81 -7.58 46.40
N HIS A 368 2.74 -6.34 46.86
CA HIS A 368 3.34 -5.19 46.17
C HIS A 368 4.85 -5.37 46.06
N ASN A 369 5.52 -5.71 47.15
CA ASN A 369 6.96 -5.96 47.17
C ASN A 369 7.34 -7.12 46.23
N GLU A 370 6.56 -8.20 46.21
CA GLU A 370 6.76 -9.33 45.29
C GLU A 370 6.62 -8.89 43.82
N MET A 371 5.57 -8.13 43.48
CA MET A 371 5.31 -7.64 42.12
C MET A 371 6.35 -6.62 41.63
N VAL A 372 6.95 -5.85 42.55
CA VAL A 372 8.00 -4.87 42.23
C VAL A 372 9.38 -5.52 42.13
N ARG A 373 9.68 -6.54 42.95
CA ARG A 373 10.98 -7.26 42.94
C ARG A 373 11.10 -8.32 41.84
N SER A 374 9.98 -8.89 41.40
CA SER A 374 9.97 -9.87 40.32
C SER A 374 10.09 -9.19 38.95
N ASN A 375 10.57 -9.91 37.93
CA ASN A 375 10.65 -9.50 36.51
C ASN A 375 9.28 -9.17 35.85
N TYR A 376 8.23 -8.89 36.64
CA TYR A 376 6.94 -8.37 36.18
C TYR A 376 7.02 -6.88 35.81
N SER A 377 7.95 -6.13 36.43
CA SER A 377 8.45 -4.88 35.88
C SER A 377 9.63 -5.21 34.94
N TYR A 378 9.66 -4.56 33.78
CA TYR A 378 10.49 -4.91 32.62
C TYR A 378 11.93 -5.35 32.89
#